data_AF-A0A6L3X496-F1
#
_entry.id   AF-A0A6L3X496-F1
#
_cell.length_a   1.000
_cell.length_b   1.000
_cell.length_c   1.000
_cell.angle_alpha   90.00
_cell.angle_beta   90.00
_cell.angle_gamma   90.00
#
_symmetry.space_group_name_H-M   'P 1'
#
loop_
_entity.id
_entity.type
_entity.pdbx_description
1 polymer ?
#
loop_
_entity_poly.entity_id
_entity_poly.type
_entity_poly.pdbx_seq_one_letter_code
_entity_poly.pdbx_strand_id
1 'polypeptide(L)'
;MKIAIIGSGIAGLTCAWRLAGHHQVTLFEAQATPGGHTATVDVDTPQGSFAIDTGFIVYNDRTYPRFMGLLSELGICGQKTQMSFSVHNPQSGLEYNGHTLTSLFAQRRNLLNPAFWTLLKEIVRFNRLAKQTLRGEVDGSATLETFLRQHRFTPFFARHYILPMGAAIWSSSLQEMKRFPLPLFLRFFENHGLLDITHRPQWYVVPGGSREYIRAMLD
;
A
#
# COMPACT_ATOMS: atom_id res chain seq x y z
N MET A 1 21.90 -8.53 30.19
CA MET A 1 21.07 -7.43 30.76
C MET A 1 19.61 -7.89 30.83
N LYS A 2 18.79 -7.25 31.67
CA LYS A 2 17.33 -7.42 31.66
C LYS A 2 16.71 -6.29 30.84
N ILE A 3 15.95 -6.63 29.81
CA ILE A 3 15.39 -5.66 28.85
C ILE A 3 13.88 -5.82 28.83
N ALA A 4 13.15 -4.72 29.03
CA ALA A 4 11.71 -4.66 28.85
C ALA A 4 11.39 -4.01 27.50
N ILE A 5 10.50 -4.63 26.72
CA ILE A 5 9.97 -4.10 25.46
C ILE A 5 8.47 -3.89 25.64
N ILE A 6 7.99 -2.68 25.37
CA ILE A 6 6.58 -2.30 25.51
C ILE A 6 5.94 -2.23 24.12
N GLY A 7 4.97 -3.11 23.88
CA GLY A 7 4.27 -3.28 22.61
C GLY A 7 4.83 -4.43 21.77
N SER A 8 3.95 -5.33 21.33
CA SER A 8 4.27 -6.52 20.53
C SER A 8 3.86 -6.38 19.06
N GLY A 9 3.86 -5.16 18.52
CA GLY A 9 3.84 -4.96 17.07
C GLY A 9 5.10 -5.53 16.40
N ILE A 10 5.15 -5.52 15.07
CA ILE A 10 6.29 -6.06 14.31
C ILE A 10 7.65 -5.53 14.78
N ALA A 11 7.74 -4.25 15.15
CA ALA A 11 8.98 -3.67 15.68
C ALA A 11 9.38 -4.28 17.03
N GLY A 12 8.46 -4.35 17.99
CA GLY A 12 8.72 -4.91 19.32
C GLY A 12 9.04 -6.40 19.27
N LEU A 13 8.30 -7.17 18.47
CA LEU A 13 8.57 -8.59 18.24
C LEU A 13 9.94 -8.81 17.60
N THR A 14 10.28 -8.05 16.55
CA THR A 14 11.59 -8.17 15.89
C THR A 14 12.72 -7.83 16.89
N CYS A 15 12.55 -6.78 17.70
CA CYS A 15 13.52 -6.45 18.75
C CYS A 15 13.64 -7.57 19.78
N ALA A 16 12.53 -8.12 20.27
CA ALA A 16 12.53 -9.20 21.25
C ALA A 16 13.23 -10.44 20.70
N TRP A 17 12.84 -10.87 19.50
CA TRP A 17 13.39 -12.04 18.82
C TRP A 17 14.90 -11.94 18.61
N ARG A 18 15.41 -10.77 18.17
CA ARG A 18 16.85 -10.54 17.99
C ARG A 18 17.64 -10.51 19.30
N LEU A 19 17.04 -10.03 20.38
CA LEU A 19 17.73 -9.86 21.67
C LEU A 19 17.65 -11.12 22.56
N ALA A 20 16.68 -11.99 22.34
CA ALA A 20 16.40 -13.16 23.19
C ALA A 20 17.61 -14.11 23.32
N GLY A 21 18.46 -14.22 22.31
CA GLY A 21 19.68 -15.04 22.34
C GLY A 21 20.83 -14.49 23.19
N HIS A 22 20.76 -13.22 23.61
CA HIS A 22 21.87 -12.53 24.29
C HIS A 22 21.48 -11.87 25.61
N HIS A 23 20.18 -11.69 25.86
CA HIS A 23 19.66 -10.94 26.99
C HIS A 23 18.39 -11.59 27.55
N GLN A 24 18.08 -11.29 28.82
CA GLN A 24 16.79 -11.64 29.40
C GLN A 24 15.77 -10.59 28.95
N VAL A 25 14.90 -10.94 28.02
CA VAL A 25 13.89 -10.04 27.46
C VAL A 25 12.52 -10.32 28.08
N THR A 26 11.80 -9.25 28.43
CA THR A 26 10.38 -9.31 28.81
C THR A 26 9.59 -8.42 27.85
N LEU A 27 8.65 -9.02 27.12
CA LEU A 27 7.76 -8.33 26.20
C LEU A 27 6.41 -8.07 26.89
N PHE A 28 5.95 -6.82 26.87
CA PHE A 28 4.66 -6.42 27.40
C PHE A 28 3.73 -6.04 26.25
N GLU A 29 2.54 -6.60 26.23
CA GLU A 29 1.48 -6.26 25.27
C GLU A 29 0.22 -5.87 26.03
N ALA A 30 -0.48 -4.84 25.55
CA ALA A 30 -1.71 -4.36 26.15
C ALA A 30 -2.92 -5.19 25.70
N GLN A 31 -2.89 -5.74 24.49
CA GLN A 31 -3.93 -6.60 23.93
C GLN A 31 -3.79 -8.07 24.37
N ALA A 32 -4.85 -8.84 24.17
CA ALA A 32 -4.85 -10.29 24.46
C ALA A 32 -3.96 -11.10 23.50
N THR A 33 -3.64 -10.55 22.32
CA THR A 33 -2.89 -11.23 21.27
C THR A 33 -1.73 -10.35 20.79
N PRO A 34 -0.55 -10.93 20.51
CA PRO A 34 0.56 -10.19 19.95
C PRO A 34 0.35 -9.84 18.47
N GLY A 35 1.02 -8.79 17.98
CA GLY A 35 1.07 -8.46 16.55
C GLY A 35 0.72 -7.03 16.16
N GLY A 36 0.07 -6.26 17.04
CA GLY A 36 -0.36 -4.89 16.77
C GLY A 36 -1.30 -4.80 15.57
N HIS A 37 -0.90 -4.06 14.52
CA HIS A 37 -1.68 -3.96 13.27
C HIS A 37 -1.69 -5.25 12.42
N THR A 38 -0.89 -6.25 12.78
CA THR A 38 -0.97 -7.55 12.13
C THR A 38 -2.25 -8.22 12.59
N ALA A 39 -3.18 -8.41 11.67
CA ALA A 39 -4.48 -9.00 11.97
C ALA A 39 -4.83 -9.95 10.85
N THR A 40 -4.94 -11.23 11.19
CA THR A 40 -5.38 -12.28 10.29
C THR A 40 -6.60 -12.95 10.93
N VAL A 41 -7.68 -13.10 10.18
CA VAL A 41 -8.95 -13.70 10.63
C VAL A 41 -9.21 -14.96 9.83
N ASP A 42 -9.59 -16.05 10.48
CA ASP A 42 -10.01 -17.27 9.80
C ASP A 42 -11.48 -17.15 9.39
N VAL A 43 -11.76 -17.43 8.12
CA VAL A 43 -13.11 -17.39 7.55
C VAL A 43 -13.40 -18.73 6.88
N ASP A 44 -14.38 -19.42 7.42
CA ASP A 44 -14.89 -20.67 6.86
C ASP A 44 -15.98 -20.37 5.82
N THR A 45 -15.81 -20.91 4.62
CA THR A 45 -16.82 -20.86 3.56
C THR A 45 -17.08 -22.26 3.01
N PRO A 46 -18.16 -22.48 2.23
CA PRO A 46 -18.38 -23.74 1.54
C PRO A 46 -17.23 -24.17 0.60
N GLN A 47 -16.34 -23.24 0.24
CA GLN A 47 -15.18 -23.48 -0.63
C GLN A 47 -13.89 -23.79 0.15
N GLY A 48 -13.90 -23.65 1.48
CA GLY A 48 -12.75 -23.91 2.35
C GLY A 48 -12.59 -22.88 3.46
N SER A 49 -11.54 -23.08 4.27
CA SER A 49 -11.13 -22.15 5.32
C SER A 49 -10.03 -21.24 4.80
N PHE A 50 -10.18 -19.93 5.01
CA PHE A 50 -9.24 -18.92 4.52
C PHE A 50 -8.70 -18.07 5.67
N ALA A 51 -7.39 -17.88 5.70
CA ALA A 51 -6.74 -16.91 6.58
C ALA A 51 -6.69 -15.54 5.86
N ILE A 52 -7.50 -14.59 6.32
CA ILE A 52 -7.66 -13.27 5.68
C ILE A 52 -6.94 -12.21 6.50
N ASP A 53 -5.95 -11.56 5.90
CA ASP A 53 -5.30 -10.39 6.49
C ASP A 53 -6.18 -9.14 6.37
N THR A 54 -6.43 -8.46 7.49
CA THR A 54 -7.29 -7.27 7.57
C THR A 54 -6.55 -6.00 8.00
N GLY A 55 -5.27 -6.13 8.35
CA GLY A 55 -4.41 -5.01 8.76
C GLY A 55 -3.23 -4.84 7.81
N PHE A 56 -2.08 -5.40 8.17
CA PHE A 56 -0.98 -5.58 7.23
C PHE A 56 -1.26 -6.79 6.32
N ILE A 57 -1.21 -6.60 5.01
CA ILE A 57 -1.67 -7.62 4.03
C ILE A 57 -0.59 -7.96 3.00
N VAL A 58 0.22 -6.99 2.59
CA VAL A 58 1.12 -7.13 1.43
C VAL A 58 2.44 -6.40 1.64
N TYR A 59 3.50 -6.92 1.00
CA TYR A 59 4.82 -6.28 0.93
C TYR A 59 5.41 -6.42 -0.48
N ASN A 60 6.51 -5.72 -0.75
CA ASN A 60 7.18 -5.77 -2.04
C ASN A 60 8.71 -5.70 -1.91
N ASP A 61 9.38 -6.17 -2.95
CA ASP A 61 10.84 -6.31 -3.03
C ASP A 61 11.63 -4.99 -2.98
N ARG A 62 11.01 -3.86 -3.32
CA ARG A 62 11.64 -2.54 -3.30
C ARG A 62 11.57 -1.88 -1.92
N THR A 63 10.40 -1.90 -1.30
CA THR A 63 10.10 -1.13 -0.07
C THR A 63 10.44 -1.91 1.19
N TYR A 64 10.43 -3.24 1.14
CA TYR A 64 10.48 -4.09 2.34
C TYR A 64 11.69 -5.05 2.40
N PRO A 65 12.92 -4.66 2.00
CA PRO A 65 14.05 -5.60 1.96
C PRO A 65 14.39 -6.18 3.34
N ARG A 66 14.27 -5.38 4.40
CA ARG A 66 14.53 -5.83 5.78
C ARG A 66 13.48 -6.82 6.28
N PHE A 67 12.22 -6.57 5.95
CA PHE A 67 11.13 -7.47 6.32
C PHE A 67 11.23 -8.79 5.54
N MET A 68 11.60 -8.75 4.26
CA MET A 68 11.89 -9.96 3.49
C MET A 68 13.08 -10.75 4.05
N GLY A 69 14.13 -10.06 4.52
CA GLY A 69 15.24 -10.69 5.24
C GLY A 69 14.76 -11.39 6.51
N LEU A 70 13.94 -10.72 7.33
CA LEU A 70 13.34 -11.33 8.52
C LEU A 70 12.53 -12.58 8.17
N LEU A 71 11.62 -12.50 7.18
CA LEU A 71 10.83 -13.65 6.76
C LEU A 71 11.71 -14.82 6.29
N SER A 72 12.78 -14.52 5.55
CA SER A 72 13.74 -15.54 5.10
C SER A 72 14.44 -16.24 6.26
N GLU A 73 14.81 -15.51 7.32
CA GLU A 73 15.42 -16.09 8.52
C GLU A 73 14.44 -16.94 9.33
N LEU A 74 13.15 -16.58 9.30
CA LEU A 74 12.07 -17.37 9.88
C LEU A 74 11.65 -18.57 8.99
N GLY A 75 12.31 -18.77 7.84
CA GLY A 75 11.97 -19.84 6.91
C GLY A 75 10.67 -19.61 6.11
N ILE A 76 10.14 -18.39 6.12
CA ILE A 76 8.89 -18.03 5.45
C ILE A 76 9.18 -17.49 4.04
N CYS A 77 8.69 -18.22 3.03
CA CYS A 77 8.76 -17.79 1.64
C CYS A 77 7.49 -17.03 1.25
N GLY A 78 7.64 -15.83 0.68
CA GLY A 78 6.52 -15.03 0.21
C GLY A 78 5.80 -15.62 -0.99
N GLN A 79 4.47 -15.59 -0.97
CA GLN A 79 3.66 -15.92 -2.14
C GLN A 79 3.52 -14.68 -3.03
N LYS A 80 3.90 -14.78 -4.30
CA LYS A 80 3.72 -13.70 -5.28
C LYS A 80 2.25 -13.34 -5.40
N THR A 81 1.96 -12.04 -5.38
CA THR A 81 0.63 -11.49 -5.62
C THR A 81 0.72 -10.28 -6.54
N GLN A 82 -0.44 -9.76 -6.95
CA GLN A 82 -0.55 -8.52 -7.71
C GLN A 82 -1.28 -7.47 -6.89
N MET A 83 -0.81 -6.22 -6.99
CA MET A 83 -1.58 -5.06 -6.54
C MET A 83 -2.18 -4.38 -7.78
N SER A 84 -3.49 -4.51 -7.96
CA SER A 84 -4.21 -3.90 -9.08
C SER A 84 -5.14 -2.79 -8.59
N PHE A 85 -5.48 -1.87 -9.48
CA PHE A 85 -6.40 -0.77 -9.20
C PHE A 85 -7.42 -0.64 -10.34
N SER A 86 -8.69 -0.52 -9.95
CA SER A 86 -9.82 -0.32 -10.85
C SER A 86 -10.74 0.73 -10.29
N VAL A 87 -11.36 1.50 -11.19
CA VAL A 87 -12.32 2.54 -10.84
C VAL A 87 -13.64 2.20 -11.53
N HIS A 88 -14.71 2.22 -10.75
CA HIS A 88 -16.08 2.29 -11.23
C HIS A 88 -16.73 3.53 -10.60
N ASN A 89 -17.14 4.49 -11.44
CA ASN A 89 -17.90 5.64 -11.00
C ASN A 89 -19.34 5.53 -11.52
N PRO A 90 -20.32 5.18 -10.68
CA PRO A 90 -21.70 4.98 -11.11
C PRO A 90 -22.37 6.27 -11.61
N GLN A 91 -21.90 7.44 -11.17
CA GLN A 91 -22.48 8.73 -11.56
C GLN A 91 -22.08 9.16 -12.97
N SER A 92 -20.83 8.86 -13.38
CA SER A 92 -20.37 9.13 -14.75
C SER A 92 -20.46 7.89 -15.66
N GLY A 93 -20.71 6.72 -15.09
CA GLY A 93 -20.62 5.44 -15.77
C GLY A 93 -19.21 5.08 -16.22
N LEU A 94 -18.16 5.76 -15.73
CA LEU A 94 -16.78 5.49 -16.11
C LEU A 94 -16.29 4.23 -15.40
N GLU A 95 -15.73 3.31 -16.19
CA GLU A 95 -15.04 2.12 -15.69
C GLU A 95 -13.72 1.92 -16.42
N TYR A 96 -12.67 1.62 -15.66
CA TYR A 96 -11.40 1.17 -16.20
C TYR A 96 -10.54 0.48 -15.13
N ASN A 97 -9.57 -0.31 -15.58
CA ASN A 97 -8.55 -0.90 -14.74
C ASN A 97 -7.17 -0.69 -15.37
N GLY A 98 -6.18 -0.32 -14.56
CA GLY A 98 -4.85 0.06 -15.05
C GLY A 98 -3.88 -1.10 -15.34
N HIS A 99 -4.34 -2.35 -15.35
CA HIS A 99 -3.47 -3.54 -15.42
C HIS A 99 -3.02 -3.89 -16.85
N THR A 100 -3.93 -3.83 -17.83
CA THR A 100 -3.66 -4.17 -19.23
C THR A 100 -4.34 -3.16 -20.16
N LEU A 101 -3.95 -3.09 -21.43
CA LEU A 101 -4.67 -2.24 -22.41
C LEU A 101 -6.14 -2.67 -22.57
N THR A 102 -6.42 -3.97 -22.53
CA THR A 102 -7.79 -4.50 -22.62
C THR A 102 -8.64 -4.06 -21.43
N SER A 103 -8.08 -4.13 -20.21
CA SER A 103 -8.78 -3.70 -19.00
C SER A 103 -8.84 -2.17 -18.84
N LEU A 104 -7.89 -1.45 -19.43
CA LEU A 104 -7.89 0.02 -19.50
C LEU A 104 -9.03 0.52 -20.42
N PHE A 105 -9.24 -0.18 -21.54
CA PHE A 105 -10.34 0.08 -22.47
C PHE A 105 -11.47 -0.94 -22.33
N ALA A 106 -11.77 -1.37 -21.10
CA ALA A 106 -12.91 -2.25 -20.80
C ALA A 106 -14.20 -1.71 -21.42
N GLN A 107 -14.36 -0.38 -21.41
CA GLN A 107 -15.37 0.33 -22.20
C GLN A 107 -14.78 0.79 -23.54
N ARG A 108 -15.09 0.10 -24.64
CA ARG A 108 -14.55 0.40 -25.99
C ARG A 108 -14.81 1.83 -26.48
N ARG A 109 -15.93 2.44 -26.05
CA ARG A 109 -16.25 3.86 -26.32
C ARG A 109 -15.13 4.82 -25.88
N ASN A 110 -14.32 4.43 -24.90
CA ASN A 110 -13.22 5.24 -24.41
C ASN A 110 -12.06 5.39 -25.40
N LEU A 111 -12.00 4.55 -26.44
CA LEU A 111 -11.05 4.72 -27.55
C LEU A 111 -11.27 6.05 -28.30
N LEU A 112 -12.53 6.52 -28.36
CA LEU A 112 -12.91 7.76 -29.03
C LEU A 112 -13.24 8.89 -28.04
N ASN A 113 -13.09 8.66 -26.74
CA ASN A 113 -13.46 9.62 -25.69
C ASN A 113 -12.30 10.58 -25.36
N PRO A 114 -12.36 11.87 -25.74
CA PRO A 114 -11.28 12.83 -25.49
C PRO A 114 -11.00 13.06 -24.00
N ALA A 115 -12.03 12.98 -23.16
CA ALA A 115 -11.88 13.15 -21.71
C ALA A 115 -11.09 11.98 -21.10
N PHE A 116 -11.29 10.75 -21.60
CA PHE A 116 -10.52 9.58 -21.16
C PHE A 116 -9.06 9.68 -21.59
N TRP A 117 -8.79 10.09 -22.84
CA TRP A 117 -7.40 10.33 -23.27
C TRP A 117 -6.73 11.47 -22.50
N THR A 118 -7.47 12.50 -22.12
CA THR A 118 -6.98 13.57 -21.23
C THR A 118 -6.61 13.01 -19.86
N LEU A 119 -7.46 12.17 -19.27
CA LEU A 119 -7.17 11.46 -18.01
C LEU A 119 -5.85 10.67 -18.11
N LEU A 120 -5.66 9.87 -19.17
CA LEU A 120 -4.42 9.10 -19.36
C LEU A 120 -3.18 9.99 -19.49
N LYS A 121 -3.28 11.09 -20.25
CA LYS A 121 -2.19 12.08 -20.36
C LYS A 121 -1.87 12.72 -19.02
N GLU A 122 -2.89 13.05 -18.22
CA GLU A 122 -2.71 13.61 -16.89
C GLU A 122 -2.12 12.60 -15.89
N ILE A 123 -2.42 11.31 -15.99
CA ILE A 123 -1.75 10.25 -15.20
C ILE A 123 -0.24 10.25 -15.48
N VAL A 124 0.15 10.22 -16.76
CA VAL A 124 1.57 10.24 -17.13
C VAL A 124 2.24 11.56 -16.68
N ARG A 125 1.54 12.68 -16.81
CA ARG A 125 2.02 13.99 -16.35
C ARG A 125 2.19 14.03 -14.83
N PHE A 126 1.23 13.51 -14.07
CA PHE A 126 1.28 13.43 -12.61
C PHE A 126 2.48 12.61 -12.16
N ASN A 127 2.67 11.42 -12.72
CA ASN A 127 3.79 10.55 -12.36
C ASN A 127 5.15 11.23 -12.59
N ARG A 128 5.29 11.95 -13.71
CA ARG A 128 6.50 12.72 -14.02
C ARG A 128 6.73 13.86 -13.03
N LEU A 129 5.72 14.68 -12.79
CA LEU A 129 5.81 15.83 -11.87
C LEU A 129 6.08 15.37 -10.44
N ALA A 130 5.38 14.34 -9.97
CA ALA A 130 5.58 13.73 -8.66
C ALA A 130 7.05 13.31 -8.45
N LYS A 131 7.63 12.61 -9.42
CA LYS A 131 9.05 12.20 -9.38
C LYS A 131 10.01 13.40 -9.41
N GLN A 132 9.69 14.44 -10.18
CA GLN A 132 10.50 15.67 -10.19
C GLN A 132 10.44 16.39 -8.84
N THR A 133 9.25 16.50 -8.25
CA THR A 133 9.04 17.11 -6.93
C THR A 133 9.80 16.37 -5.85
N LEU A 134 9.81 15.02 -5.87
CA LEU A 134 10.57 14.21 -4.92
C LEU A 134 12.09 14.38 -4.99
N ARG A 135 12.63 14.86 -6.12
CA ARG A 135 14.08 15.13 -6.25
C ARG A 135 14.50 16.46 -5.63
N GLY A 136 13.55 17.36 -5.38
CA GLY A 136 13.77 18.62 -4.70
C GLY A 136 13.26 18.62 -3.26
N GLU A 137 13.26 19.78 -2.64
CA GLU A 137 12.60 19.97 -1.35
C GLU A 137 11.09 20.08 -1.55
N VAL A 138 10.36 19.18 -0.90
CA VAL A 138 8.89 19.22 -0.87
C VAL A 138 8.47 19.98 0.38
N ASP A 139 7.71 21.06 0.19
CA ASP A 139 7.10 21.81 1.29
C ASP A 139 6.32 20.86 2.22
N GLY A 140 6.70 20.84 3.50
CA GLY A 140 6.09 20.00 4.52
C GLY A 140 4.62 20.30 4.79
N SER A 141 4.17 21.51 4.44
CA SER A 141 2.77 21.95 4.57
C SER A 141 1.92 21.70 3.31
N ALA A 142 2.55 21.29 2.20
CA ALA A 142 1.84 21.04 0.95
C ALA A 142 0.88 19.84 1.09
N THR A 143 -0.26 19.96 0.42
CA THR A 143 -1.29 18.92 0.36
C THR A 143 -1.43 18.41 -1.08
N LEU A 144 -2.12 17.27 -1.24
CA LEU A 144 -2.46 16.79 -2.57
C LEU A 144 -3.26 17.84 -3.36
N GLU A 145 -4.20 18.55 -2.73
CA GLU A 145 -4.99 19.59 -3.39
C GLU A 145 -4.13 20.78 -3.86
N THR A 146 -3.20 21.27 -3.03
CA THR A 146 -2.35 22.41 -3.43
C THR A 146 -1.47 22.02 -4.62
N PHE A 147 -0.94 20.80 -4.64
CA PHE A 147 -0.19 20.27 -5.78
C PHE A 147 -1.03 20.17 -7.06
N LEU A 148 -2.25 19.62 -6.95
CA LEU A 148 -3.15 19.48 -8.10
C LEU A 148 -3.53 20.84 -8.69
N ARG A 149 -3.79 21.83 -7.83
CA ARG A 149 -4.10 23.22 -8.25
C ARG A 149 -2.90 23.91 -8.88
N GLN A 150 -1.73 23.84 -8.24
CA GLN A 150 -0.48 24.45 -8.73
C GLN A 150 -0.14 23.98 -10.15
N HIS A 151 -0.30 22.68 -10.41
CA HIS A 151 -0.01 22.08 -11.72
C HIS A 151 -1.22 21.98 -12.66
N ARG A 152 -2.33 22.63 -12.31
CA ARG A 152 -3.55 22.74 -13.14
C ARG A 152 -4.09 21.38 -13.61
N PHE A 153 -4.17 20.41 -12.70
CA PHE A 153 -4.84 19.14 -12.96
C PHE A 153 -6.34 19.32 -13.03
N THR A 154 -7.00 18.61 -13.96
CA THR A 154 -8.44 18.73 -14.11
C THR A 154 -9.19 18.09 -12.94
N PRO A 155 -10.40 18.60 -12.60
CA PRO A 155 -11.29 17.90 -11.67
C PRO A 155 -11.63 16.48 -12.11
N PHE A 156 -11.64 16.22 -13.43
CA PHE A 156 -11.89 14.89 -13.97
C PHE A 156 -10.77 13.91 -13.58
N PHE A 157 -9.51 14.28 -13.76
CA PHE A 157 -8.36 13.51 -13.28
C PHE A 157 -8.38 13.30 -11.77
N ALA A 158 -8.63 14.37 -11.01
CA ALA A 158 -8.64 14.29 -9.55
C ALA A 158 -9.67 13.27 -9.06
N ARG A 159 -10.91 13.37 -9.56
CA ARG A 159 -12.05 12.56 -9.12
C ARG A 159 -12.01 11.12 -9.62
N HIS A 160 -11.44 10.87 -10.80
CA HIS A 160 -11.48 9.55 -11.42
C HIS A 160 -10.19 8.76 -11.30
N TYR A 161 -9.11 9.33 -10.75
CA TYR A 161 -7.84 8.63 -10.58
C TYR A 161 -7.21 8.86 -9.21
N ILE A 162 -6.67 10.06 -8.96
CA ILE A 162 -5.70 10.22 -7.86
C ILE A 162 -6.36 10.22 -6.47
N LEU A 163 -7.53 10.86 -6.34
CA LEU A 163 -8.27 10.90 -5.08
C LEU A 163 -8.84 9.52 -4.72
N PRO A 164 -9.54 8.77 -5.61
CA PRO A 164 -10.04 7.44 -5.25
C PRO A 164 -8.90 6.44 -4.99
N MET A 165 -7.78 6.53 -5.70
CA MET A 165 -6.61 5.68 -5.43
C MET A 165 -6.06 5.93 -4.02
N GLY A 166 -5.84 7.20 -3.66
CA GLY A 166 -5.40 7.54 -2.31
C GLY A 166 -6.42 7.14 -1.25
N ALA A 167 -7.70 7.44 -1.47
CA ALA A 167 -8.78 7.09 -0.56
C ALA A 167 -8.84 5.58 -0.25
N ALA A 168 -8.63 4.73 -1.27
CA ALA A 168 -8.59 3.29 -1.09
C ALA A 168 -7.38 2.81 -0.25
N ILE A 169 -6.21 3.46 -0.39
CA ILE A 169 -5.00 3.09 0.34
C ILE A 169 -5.09 3.50 1.82
N TRP A 170 -5.60 4.70 2.10
CA TRP A 170 -5.65 5.25 3.47
C TRP A 170 -7.03 5.17 4.13
N SER A 171 -7.97 4.41 3.54
CA SER A 171 -9.33 4.25 4.06
C SER A 171 -10.01 5.59 4.40
N SER A 172 -9.84 6.58 3.53
CA SER A 172 -10.33 7.95 3.75
C SER A 172 -11.43 8.32 2.75
N SER A 173 -12.17 9.38 3.04
CA SER A 173 -13.00 10.04 2.03
C SER A 173 -12.16 10.74 0.96
N LEU A 174 -12.77 11.06 -0.18
CA LEU A 174 -12.13 11.87 -1.23
C LEU A 174 -11.80 13.29 -0.73
N GLN A 175 -12.58 13.81 0.22
CA GLN A 175 -12.38 15.16 0.75
C GLN A 175 -11.22 15.22 1.74
N GLU A 176 -11.03 14.18 2.55
CA GLU A 176 -9.84 14.03 3.39
C GLU A 176 -8.59 13.84 2.53
N MET A 177 -8.69 13.05 1.46
CA MET A 177 -7.55 12.79 0.57
C MET A 177 -7.01 14.05 -0.12
N LYS A 178 -7.86 15.04 -0.39
CA LYS A 178 -7.41 16.37 -0.87
C LYS A 178 -6.45 17.06 0.09
N ARG A 179 -6.69 16.91 1.40
CA ARG A 179 -5.90 17.51 2.48
C ARG A 179 -4.72 16.65 2.90
N PHE A 180 -4.55 15.49 2.27
CA PHE A 180 -3.49 14.55 2.64
C PHE A 180 -2.10 15.17 2.40
N PRO A 181 -1.15 15.02 3.33
CA PRO A 181 0.19 15.59 3.19
C PRO A 181 0.90 15.09 1.93
N LEU A 182 1.29 16.03 1.06
CA LEU A 182 1.93 15.73 -0.22
C LEU A 182 3.25 14.95 -0.06
N PRO A 183 4.17 15.30 0.86
CA PRO A 183 5.43 14.56 0.99
C PRO A 183 5.21 13.08 1.29
N LEU A 184 4.26 12.76 2.17
CA LEU A 184 3.93 11.38 2.51
C LEU A 184 3.28 10.66 1.32
N PHE A 185 2.34 11.31 0.64
CA PHE A 185 1.68 10.77 -0.54
C PHE A 185 2.66 10.39 -1.63
N LEU A 186 3.53 11.32 -2.02
CA LEU A 186 4.48 11.12 -3.12
C LEU A 186 5.50 10.03 -2.78
N ARG A 187 6.05 10.04 -1.55
CA ARG A 187 7.01 9.00 -1.10
C ARG A 187 6.37 7.62 -1.09
N PHE A 188 5.14 7.51 -0.60
CA PHE A 188 4.41 6.25 -0.64
C PHE A 188 4.24 5.76 -2.08
N PHE A 189 3.78 6.64 -2.98
CA PHE A 189 3.55 6.27 -4.38
C PHE A 189 4.84 5.84 -5.09
N GLU A 190 5.97 6.48 -4.82
CA GLU A 190 7.28 6.12 -5.39
C GLU A 190 7.78 4.76 -4.85
N ASN A 191 7.75 4.57 -3.54
CA ASN A 191 8.21 3.33 -2.90
C ASN A 191 7.42 2.12 -3.41
N HIS A 192 6.11 2.28 -3.59
CA HIS A 192 5.21 1.21 -4.01
C HIS A 192 5.05 1.08 -5.54
N GLY A 193 5.83 1.83 -6.33
CA GLY A 193 5.81 1.76 -7.79
C GLY A 193 4.50 2.24 -8.44
N LEU A 194 3.71 3.05 -7.72
CA LEU A 194 2.46 3.63 -8.22
C LEU A 194 2.71 4.80 -9.19
N LEU A 195 3.91 5.38 -9.18
CA LEU A 195 4.38 6.34 -10.18
C LEU A 195 5.02 5.67 -11.42
N ASP A 196 5.15 4.34 -11.40
CA ASP A 196 5.78 3.56 -12.46
C ASP A 196 4.76 2.98 -13.45
N ILE A 197 5.06 3.11 -14.74
CA ILE A 197 4.29 2.47 -15.82
C ILE A 197 4.89 1.10 -16.14
N THR A 198 6.21 0.96 -16.06
CA THR A 198 6.97 -0.27 -16.27
C THR A 198 7.89 -0.51 -15.08
N HIS A 199 8.40 -1.74 -14.91
CA HIS A 199 9.32 -2.10 -13.82
C HIS A 199 8.75 -1.86 -12.41
N ARG A 200 7.47 -2.18 -12.22
CA ARG A 200 6.83 -2.16 -10.90
C ARG A 200 7.43 -3.23 -9.98
N PRO A 201 7.46 -3.00 -8.66
CA PRO A 201 7.97 -3.98 -7.72
C PRO A 201 7.08 -5.23 -7.69
N GLN A 202 7.67 -6.39 -7.42
CA GLN A 202 6.88 -7.62 -7.22
C GLN A 202 6.27 -7.58 -5.83
N TRP A 203 4.94 -7.77 -5.77
CA TRP A 203 4.20 -7.84 -4.52
C TRP A 203 4.12 -9.28 -4.00
N TYR A 204 4.05 -9.42 -2.69
CA TYR A 204 3.97 -10.68 -1.98
C TYR A 204 2.97 -10.60 -0.83
N VAL A 205 2.41 -11.76 -0.47
CA VAL A 205 1.69 -12.02 0.78
C VAL A 205 2.42 -13.10 1.58
N VAL A 206 2.17 -13.15 2.88
CA VAL A 206 2.64 -14.24 3.74
C VAL A 206 1.67 -15.43 3.57
N PRO A 207 2.13 -16.62 3.14
CA PRO A 207 1.27 -17.80 3.08
C PRO A 207 0.72 -18.14 4.46
N GLY A 208 -0.58 -18.44 4.58
CA GLY A 208 -1.24 -18.66 5.87
C GLY A 208 -1.63 -17.37 6.63
N GLY A 209 -1.33 -16.20 6.05
CA GLY A 209 -1.62 -14.89 6.62
C GLY A 209 -0.46 -14.34 7.45
N SER A 210 -0.48 -13.03 7.68
CA SER A 210 0.60 -12.31 8.35
C SER A 210 0.83 -12.73 9.81
N ARG A 211 -0.12 -13.44 10.45
CA ARG A 211 0.10 -14.07 11.77
C ARG A 211 1.27 -15.07 11.81
N GLU A 212 1.63 -15.66 10.67
CA GLU A 212 2.62 -16.74 10.63
C GLU A 212 4.03 -16.28 11.04
N TYR A 213 4.44 -15.06 10.67
CA TYR A 213 5.73 -14.54 11.16
C TYR A 213 5.71 -14.22 12.65
N ILE A 214 4.54 -13.96 13.24
CA ILE A 214 4.41 -13.72 14.68
C ILE A 214 4.59 -15.04 15.41
N ARG A 215 3.92 -16.10 14.95
CA ARG A 215 4.07 -17.46 15.48
C ARG A 215 5.54 -17.88 15.44
N ALA A 216 6.18 -17.78 14.26
CA ALA A 216 7.57 -18.16 14.09
C ALA A 216 8.57 -17.34 14.94
N MET A 217 8.24 -16.11 15.34
CA MET A 217 9.10 -15.31 16.25
C MET A 217 8.87 -15.62 17.73
N LEU A 218 7.74 -16.22 18.08
CA LEU A 218 7.36 -16.51 19.48
C LEU A 218 7.59 -17.98 19.87
N ASP A 219 7.74 -18.87 18.88
CA ASP A 219 8.18 -20.25 19.05
C ASP A 219 9.65 -20.33 19.50
#